data_AF-A0A0B8Q7Y2-F1
#
_entry.id   AF-A0A0B8Q7Y2-F1
#
_cell.length_a   1.000
_cell.length_b   1.000
_cell.length_c   1.000
_cell.angle_alpha   90.00
_cell.angle_beta   90.00
_cell.angle_gamma   90.00
#
_symmetry.space_group_name_H-M   'P 1'
#
loop_
_entity.id
_entity.type
_entity.pdbx_description
1 polymer ?
#
loop_
_entity_poly.entity_id
_entity_poly.type
_entity_poly.pdbx_seq_one_letter_code
_entity_poly.pdbx_strand_id
1 'polypeptide(L)'
;MNSTVIQVTRDIIARSKQRREAYVQRMQKQAQHGPNRGSLSCSNMAHTVSVCGDQQRDKVLDFTKINLGIVTAYNDMLSAHQPYETYPELIKEVMSGMGHSAMVAGATPAMCDGVTQGQEGMDISMYSRDLIAQSTAVALSHNTFDCTALLSICDKIAPGQLMGALSFGHLPTSFIPAGPMSSGISNAEKVKARQQHVAGEIDDRELLEKECGAYHSPGTCTFFGTANTNQLVFEAMGLMLPGSAFVPVGSELRHALNIASIKNMVAISGAQGARCTKL
;
A
#
# COMPACT_ATOMS: atom_id res chain seq x y z
N MET A 1 -16.57 -7.70 28.54
CA MET A 1 -15.39 -7.05 27.93
C MET A 1 -14.49 -6.56 29.07
N ASN A 2 -13.17 -6.68 28.95
CA ASN A 2 -12.20 -6.38 30.03
C ASN A 2 -12.27 -4.89 30.45
N SER A 3 -12.29 -4.60 31.76
CA SER A 3 -12.46 -3.23 32.30
C SER A 3 -11.32 -2.28 31.93
N THR A 4 -10.08 -2.77 31.92
CA THR A 4 -8.90 -2.01 31.48
C THR A 4 -9.02 -1.63 30.01
N VAL A 5 -9.45 -2.56 29.15
CA VAL A 5 -9.65 -2.28 27.71
C VAL A 5 -10.69 -1.17 27.53
N ILE A 6 -11.81 -1.24 28.24
CA ILE A 6 -12.85 -0.20 28.19
C ILE A 6 -12.28 1.16 28.61
N GLN A 7 -11.50 1.21 29.69
CA GLN A 7 -10.92 2.46 30.18
C GLN A 7 -9.95 3.07 29.16
N VAL A 8 -9.01 2.27 28.63
CA VAL A 8 -8.06 2.71 27.60
C VAL A 8 -8.79 3.21 26.35
N THR A 9 -9.85 2.52 25.91
CA THR A 9 -10.68 2.97 24.78
C THR A 9 -11.31 4.34 25.06
N ARG A 10 -11.89 4.55 26.25
CA ARG A 10 -12.49 5.83 26.63
C ARG A 10 -11.45 6.96 26.66
N ASP A 11 -10.27 6.68 27.20
CA ASP A 11 -9.19 7.68 27.28
C ASP A 11 -8.69 8.08 25.89
N ILE A 12 -8.55 7.12 24.97
CA ILE A 12 -8.19 7.39 23.57
C ILE A 12 -9.28 8.22 22.88
N ILE A 13 -10.56 7.90 23.06
CA ILE A 13 -11.68 8.66 22.49
C ILE A 13 -11.67 10.09 23.02
N ALA A 14 -11.57 10.29 24.34
CA ALA A 14 -11.54 11.60 24.96
C ALA A 14 -10.36 12.45 24.46
N ARG A 15 -9.14 11.87 24.44
CA ARG A 15 -7.92 12.55 23.98
C ARG A 15 -7.90 12.87 22.48
N SER A 16 -8.63 12.11 21.66
CA SER A 16 -8.66 12.27 20.21
C SER A 16 -9.82 13.11 19.70
N LYS A 17 -10.83 13.40 20.54
CA LYS A 17 -12.10 14.03 20.15
C LYS A 17 -11.94 15.22 19.19
N GLN A 18 -11.24 16.27 19.61
CA GLN A 18 -11.09 17.49 18.81
C GLN A 18 -10.39 17.24 17.46
N ARG A 19 -9.29 16.48 17.47
CA ARG A 19 -8.52 16.16 16.25
C ARG A 19 -9.33 15.28 15.29
N ARG A 20 -10.09 14.32 15.83
CA ARG A 20 -10.96 13.44 15.04
C ARG A 20 -12.12 14.22 14.43
N GLU A 21 -12.76 15.10 15.19
CA GLU A 21 -13.85 15.97 14.68
C GLU A 21 -13.34 16.85 13.54
N ALA A 22 -12.20 17.52 13.71
CA ALA A 22 -11.57 18.32 12.66
C ALA A 22 -11.24 17.50 11.41
N TYR A 23 -10.71 16.28 11.60
CA TYR A 23 -10.44 15.36 10.50
C TYR A 23 -11.70 14.98 9.73
N VAL A 24 -12.75 14.53 10.44
CA VAL A 24 -14.01 14.09 9.82
C VAL A 24 -14.68 15.23 9.08
N GLN A 25 -14.72 16.43 9.65
CA GLN A 25 -15.25 17.61 8.97
C GLN A 25 -14.48 17.93 7.69
N ARG A 26 -13.14 17.83 7.72
CA ARG A 26 -12.30 18.01 6.52
C ARG A 26 -12.61 16.97 5.44
N MET A 27 -12.74 15.70 5.81
CA MET A 27 -13.06 14.62 4.86
C MET A 27 -14.46 14.78 4.27
N GLN A 28 -15.46 15.13 5.08
CA GLN A 28 -16.81 15.41 4.60
C GLN A 28 -16.84 16.60 3.64
N LYS A 29 -16.12 17.68 3.97
CA LYS A 29 -16.00 18.84 3.08
C LYS A 29 -15.36 18.43 1.75
N GLN A 30 -14.28 17.66 1.77
CA GLN A 30 -13.65 17.18 0.53
C GLN A 30 -14.59 16.26 -0.27
N ALA A 31 -15.27 15.32 0.38
CA ALA A 31 -16.24 14.43 -0.28
C ALA A 31 -17.40 15.19 -0.94
N GLN A 32 -17.87 16.29 -0.33
CA GLN A 32 -18.94 17.14 -0.88
C GLN A 32 -18.55 17.86 -2.17
N HIS A 33 -17.25 18.11 -2.41
CA HIS A 33 -16.79 18.66 -3.67
C HIS A 33 -16.77 17.62 -4.80
N GLY A 34 -17.06 16.35 -4.47
CA GLY A 34 -17.03 15.22 -5.41
C GLY A 34 -15.61 14.82 -5.79
N PRO A 35 -15.46 13.90 -6.75
CA PRO A 35 -14.16 13.64 -7.35
C PRO A 35 -13.65 14.91 -8.03
N ASN A 36 -12.53 15.42 -7.54
CA ASN A 36 -12.02 16.72 -7.95
C ASN A 36 -11.54 16.78 -9.41
N ARG A 37 -11.43 15.63 -10.08
CA ARG A 37 -11.09 15.59 -11.51
C ARG A 37 -12.05 16.44 -12.34
N GLY A 38 -13.33 16.52 -11.98
CA GLY A 38 -14.32 17.36 -12.64
C GLY A 38 -14.19 18.87 -12.36
N SER A 39 -13.54 19.26 -11.25
CA SER A 39 -13.33 20.67 -10.87
C SER A 39 -11.97 21.22 -11.35
N LEU A 40 -11.12 20.38 -11.94
CA LEU A 40 -9.88 20.81 -12.56
C LEU A 40 -10.15 21.66 -13.80
N SER A 41 -9.28 22.64 -14.03
CA SER A 41 -9.31 23.45 -15.25
C SER A 41 -8.94 22.61 -16.48
N CYS A 42 -9.34 23.06 -17.67
CA CYS A 42 -8.98 22.37 -18.92
C CYS A 42 -7.46 22.24 -19.08
N SER A 43 -6.69 23.25 -18.62
CA SER A 43 -5.23 23.19 -18.64
C SER A 43 -4.68 22.11 -17.72
N ASN A 44 -5.17 22.00 -16.48
CA ASN A 44 -4.75 20.96 -15.54
C ASN A 44 -5.10 19.56 -16.07
N MET A 45 -6.28 19.40 -16.68
CA MET A 45 -6.67 18.14 -17.31
C MET A 45 -5.79 17.80 -18.51
N ALA A 46 -5.40 18.79 -19.33
CA ALA A 46 -4.46 18.56 -20.43
C ALA A 46 -3.11 18.03 -19.95
N HIS A 47 -2.56 18.58 -18.85
CA HIS A 47 -1.34 18.05 -18.23
C HIS A 47 -1.50 16.62 -17.71
N THR A 48 -2.67 16.27 -17.19
CA THR A 48 -2.95 14.92 -16.69
C THR A 48 -2.94 13.88 -17.80
N VAL A 49 -3.51 14.22 -18.97
CA VAL A 49 -3.72 13.26 -20.06
C VAL A 49 -2.66 13.32 -21.15
N SER A 50 -1.70 14.25 -21.09
CA SER A 50 -0.67 14.42 -22.13
C SER A 50 0.23 13.20 -22.31
N VAL A 51 0.34 12.36 -21.28
CA VAL A 51 1.12 11.10 -21.29
C VAL A 51 0.30 9.87 -21.68
N CYS A 52 -1.02 10.02 -21.86
CA CYS A 52 -1.92 8.92 -22.17
C CYS A 52 -1.96 8.66 -23.68
N GLY A 53 -2.04 7.39 -24.07
CA GLY A 53 -2.52 7.02 -25.42
C GLY A 53 -4.00 7.38 -25.60
N ASP A 54 -4.48 7.44 -26.85
CA ASP A 54 -5.83 7.94 -27.19
C ASP A 54 -6.95 7.28 -26.37
N GLN A 55 -6.96 5.94 -26.26
CA GLN A 55 -7.99 5.21 -25.52
C GLN A 55 -7.99 5.51 -24.02
N GLN A 56 -6.81 5.67 -23.40
CA GLN A 56 -6.72 5.99 -21.97
C GLN A 56 -7.11 7.44 -21.72
N ARG A 57 -6.70 8.36 -22.61
CA ARG A 57 -7.08 9.78 -22.56
C ARG A 57 -8.60 9.92 -22.55
N ASP A 58 -9.31 9.24 -23.45
CA ASP A 58 -10.77 9.36 -23.56
C ASP A 58 -11.46 8.86 -22.29
N LYS A 59 -10.97 7.77 -21.66
CA LYS A 59 -11.49 7.28 -20.38
C LYS A 59 -11.25 8.26 -19.23
N VAL A 60 -10.09 8.93 -19.20
CA VAL A 60 -9.74 9.90 -18.15
C VAL A 60 -10.53 11.21 -18.31
N LEU A 61 -10.86 11.60 -19.55
CA LEU A 61 -11.69 12.76 -19.85
C LEU A 61 -13.20 12.47 -19.73
N ASP A 62 -13.60 11.20 -19.75
CA ASP A 62 -14.96 10.78 -19.39
C ASP A 62 -15.11 10.75 -17.86
N PHE A 63 -15.68 11.81 -17.30
CA PHE A 63 -15.92 11.96 -15.87
C PHE A 63 -16.97 10.98 -15.31
N THR A 64 -17.65 10.20 -16.16
CA THR A 64 -18.49 9.08 -15.70
C THR A 64 -17.71 7.78 -15.49
N LYS A 65 -16.43 7.73 -15.87
CA LYS A 65 -15.53 6.61 -15.61
C LYS A 65 -14.68 6.90 -14.39
N ILE A 66 -14.13 5.86 -13.78
CA ILE A 66 -13.23 5.96 -12.61
C ILE A 66 -11.78 6.01 -13.10
N ASN A 67 -10.97 6.84 -12.45
CA ASN A 67 -9.53 6.90 -12.58
C ASN A 67 -8.87 6.52 -11.24
N LEU A 68 -8.25 5.35 -11.19
CA LEU A 68 -7.60 4.82 -9.98
C LEU A 68 -6.15 5.29 -9.89
N GLY A 69 -5.78 5.90 -8.77
CA GLY A 69 -4.41 6.29 -8.44
C GLY A 69 -3.65 5.16 -7.75
N ILE A 70 -2.51 4.76 -8.30
CA ILE A 70 -1.66 3.70 -7.74
C ILE A 70 -0.46 4.36 -7.07
N VAL A 71 -0.27 4.10 -5.77
CA VAL A 71 0.93 4.53 -5.03
C VAL A 71 1.75 3.29 -4.70
N THR A 72 2.89 3.14 -5.37
CA THR A 72 3.73 1.95 -5.25
C THR A 72 4.96 2.17 -4.39
N ALA A 73 5.34 1.17 -3.61
CA ALA A 73 6.60 1.13 -2.92
C ALA A 73 7.58 0.14 -3.58
N TYR A 74 7.48 -0.06 -4.90
CA TYR A 74 8.35 -0.95 -5.65
C TYR A 74 9.82 -0.56 -5.55
N ASN A 75 10.67 -1.56 -5.33
CA ASN A 75 12.08 -1.58 -5.71
C ASN A 75 12.48 -3.03 -5.99
N ASP A 76 13.56 -3.23 -6.74
CA ASP A 76 14.09 -4.54 -7.13
C ASP A 76 14.91 -5.22 -6.02
N MET A 77 15.43 -4.44 -5.07
CA MET A 77 16.27 -4.92 -3.98
C MET A 77 15.52 -5.70 -2.89
N LEU A 78 14.30 -5.26 -2.52
CA LEU A 78 13.60 -5.83 -1.36
C LEU A 78 12.67 -6.93 -1.79
N SER A 79 12.88 -8.14 -1.27
CA SER A 79 12.03 -9.31 -1.56
C SER A 79 10.54 -9.02 -1.38
N ALA A 80 10.15 -8.27 -0.35
CA ALA A 80 8.75 -7.93 -0.06
C ALA A 80 8.12 -6.92 -1.03
N HIS A 81 8.93 -6.17 -1.77
CA HIS A 81 8.49 -5.06 -2.62
C HIS A 81 8.79 -5.26 -4.11
N GLN A 82 9.74 -6.12 -4.47
CA GLN A 82 10.01 -6.53 -5.84
C GLN A 82 8.75 -7.06 -6.56
N PRO A 83 7.83 -7.83 -5.93
CA PRO A 83 6.61 -8.29 -6.59
C PRO A 83 5.72 -7.17 -7.16
N TYR A 84 5.87 -5.94 -6.65
CA TYR A 84 5.11 -4.80 -7.15
C TYR A 84 5.57 -4.27 -8.51
N GLU A 85 6.60 -4.85 -9.13
CA GLU A 85 7.01 -4.53 -10.51
C GLU A 85 5.83 -4.66 -11.49
N THR A 86 5.07 -5.74 -11.38
CA THR A 86 4.03 -6.11 -12.35
C THR A 86 2.62 -5.69 -11.92
N TYR A 87 2.42 -5.35 -10.65
CA TYR A 87 1.10 -5.02 -10.10
C TYR A 87 0.46 -3.79 -10.74
N PRO A 88 1.20 -2.68 -10.98
CA PRO A 88 0.62 -1.52 -11.66
C PRO A 88 0.04 -1.84 -13.03
N GLU A 89 0.70 -2.71 -13.80
CA GLU A 89 0.22 -3.07 -15.14
C GLU A 89 -1.03 -3.95 -15.06
N LEU A 90 -1.03 -4.96 -14.19
CA LEU A 90 -2.22 -5.76 -13.90
C LEU A 90 -3.42 -4.87 -13.50
N ILE A 91 -3.20 -3.86 -12.65
CA ILE A 91 -4.27 -2.94 -12.21
C ILE A 91 -4.81 -2.14 -13.40
N LYS A 92 -3.94 -1.61 -14.26
CA LYS A 92 -4.35 -0.86 -15.46
C LYS A 92 -5.14 -1.75 -16.42
N GLU A 93 -4.71 -2.99 -16.65
CA GLU A 93 -5.40 -3.95 -17.52
C GLU A 93 -6.81 -4.24 -17.01
N VAL A 94 -6.94 -4.58 -15.71
CA VAL A 94 -8.23 -4.88 -15.07
C VAL A 94 -9.16 -3.66 -15.12
N MET A 95 -8.66 -2.47 -14.79
CA MET A 95 -9.44 -1.23 -14.89
C MET A 95 -9.87 -0.94 -16.33
N SER A 96 -8.95 -1.09 -17.29
CA SER A 96 -9.20 -0.87 -18.71
C SER A 96 -10.27 -1.81 -19.25
N GLY A 97 -10.23 -3.09 -18.87
CA GLY A 97 -11.23 -4.11 -19.24
C GLY A 97 -12.63 -3.86 -18.68
N MET A 98 -12.75 -3.07 -17.60
CA MET A 98 -14.02 -2.58 -17.06
C MET A 98 -14.45 -1.22 -17.67
N GLY A 99 -13.68 -0.66 -18.60
CA GLY A 99 -13.96 0.63 -19.21
C GLY A 99 -13.52 1.83 -18.37
N HIS A 100 -12.62 1.63 -17.41
CA HIS A 100 -12.06 2.65 -16.51
C HIS A 100 -10.56 2.86 -16.76
N SER A 101 -9.95 3.82 -16.07
CA SER A 101 -8.51 4.09 -16.16
C SER A 101 -7.80 3.89 -14.82
N ALA A 102 -6.50 3.64 -14.88
CA ALA A 102 -5.61 3.67 -13.72
C ALA A 102 -4.30 4.33 -14.11
N MET A 103 -3.62 4.94 -13.14
CA MET A 103 -2.29 5.52 -13.33
C MET A 103 -1.45 5.32 -12.08
N VAL A 104 -0.13 5.21 -12.27
CA VAL A 104 0.80 5.37 -11.16
C VAL A 104 0.82 6.84 -10.77
N ALA A 105 0.23 7.14 -9.61
CA ALA A 105 0.18 8.47 -9.04
C ALA A 105 1.54 8.92 -8.48
N GLY A 106 2.34 7.94 -8.05
CA GLY A 106 3.69 8.15 -7.58
C GLY A 106 4.26 6.90 -6.94
N ALA A 107 5.51 7.02 -6.48
CA ALA A 107 6.18 5.99 -5.71
C ALA A 107 6.65 6.52 -4.36
N THR A 108 6.79 5.63 -3.39
CA THR A 108 7.35 5.94 -2.06
C THR A 108 8.65 5.18 -1.83
N PRO A 109 9.61 5.73 -1.07
CA PRO A 109 10.80 5.00 -0.71
C PRO A 109 10.44 3.74 0.10
N ALA A 110 11.25 2.70 -0.06
CA ALA A 110 11.06 1.42 0.61
C ALA A 110 12.41 0.92 1.15
N MET A 111 12.49 0.80 2.47
CA MET A 111 13.65 0.24 3.17
C MET A 111 13.30 -1.08 3.84
N CYS A 112 14.32 -1.91 4.09
CA CYS A 112 14.15 -3.18 4.77
C CYS A 112 14.85 -3.15 6.12
N ASP A 113 14.06 -3.29 7.18
CA ASP A 113 14.58 -3.41 8.55
C ASP A 113 15.52 -4.63 8.65
N GLY A 114 15.23 -5.73 7.96
CA GLY A 114 16.10 -6.91 7.93
C GLY A 114 17.47 -6.67 7.29
N VAL A 115 17.56 -5.79 6.28
CA VAL A 115 18.84 -5.42 5.64
C VAL A 115 19.63 -4.44 6.50
N THR A 116 18.93 -3.50 7.15
CA THR A 116 19.56 -2.44 7.94
C THR A 116 19.80 -2.84 9.40
N GLN A 117 19.35 -4.03 9.83
CA GLN A 117 19.48 -4.49 11.20
C GLN A 117 20.94 -4.55 11.66
N GLY A 118 21.24 -3.84 12.75
CA GLY A 118 22.60 -3.74 13.29
C GLY A 118 23.53 -2.81 12.49
N GLN A 119 23.00 -2.05 11.54
CA GLN A 119 23.72 -1.08 10.72
C GLN A 119 23.23 0.35 11.01
N GLU A 120 24.02 1.37 10.67
CA GLU A 120 23.66 2.80 10.84
C GLU A 120 22.35 3.17 10.14
N GLY A 121 22.02 2.49 9.04
CA GLY A 121 20.74 2.69 8.34
C GLY A 121 19.49 2.40 9.18
N MET A 122 19.61 1.66 10.30
CA MET A 122 18.49 1.43 11.21
C MET A 122 18.01 2.73 11.89
N ASP A 123 18.88 3.71 12.06
CA ASP A 123 18.56 4.98 12.71
C ASP A 123 17.48 5.77 11.96
N ILE A 124 17.35 5.54 10.65
CA ILE A 124 16.31 6.17 9.81
C ILE A 124 15.06 5.32 9.62
N SER A 125 15.01 4.09 10.17
CA SER A 125 13.86 3.18 10.00
C SER A 125 12.55 3.83 10.41
N MET A 126 12.47 4.34 11.64
CA MET A 126 11.24 4.96 12.13
C MET A 126 10.90 6.27 11.41
N TYR A 127 11.91 7.09 11.10
CA TYR A 127 11.71 8.36 10.38
C TYR A 127 11.20 8.15 8.95
N SER A 128 11.55 7.03 8.32
CA SER A 128 11.09 6.68 6.97
C SER A 128 9.56 6.66 6.87
N ARG A 129 8.84 6.26 7.93
CA ARG A 129 7.37 6.22 7.94
C ARG A 129 6.76 7.58 7.62
N ASP A 130 7.27 8.64 8.26
CA ASP A 130 6.74 10.00 8.11
C ASP A 130 7.13 10.59 6.74
N LEU A 131 8.31 10.24 6.22
CA LEU A 131 8.70 10.57 4.84
C LEU A 131 7.77 9.89 3.82
N ILE A 132 7.50 8.60 3.99
CA ILE A 132 6.61 7.81 3.12
C ILE A 132 5.19 8.40 3.15
N ALA A 133 4.70 8.78 4.32
CA ALA A 133 3.39 9.45 4.44
C ALA A 133 3.33 10.74 3.63
N GLN A 134 4.37 11.58 3.69
CA GLN A 134 4.46 12.78 2.88
C GLN A 134 4.54 12.46 1.39
N SER A 135 5.36 11.49 0.98
CA SER A 135 5.47 11.06 -0.41
C SER A 135 4.14 10.55 -0.97
N THR A 136 3.38 9.76 -0.19
CA THR A 136 2.04 9.32 -0.59
C THR A 136 1.07 10.48 -0.71
N ALA A 137 1.10 11.45 0.22
CA ALA A 137 0.23 12.62 0.14
C ALA A 137 0.55 13.48 -1.10
N VAL A 138 1.84 13.64 -1.44
CA VAL A 138 2.29 14.31 -2.66
C VAL A 138 1.79 13.56 -3.91
N ALA A 139 1.91 12.24 -3.96
CA ALA A 139 1.43 11.42 -5.08
C ALA A 139 -0.08 11.60 -5.35
N LEU A 140 -0.90 11.74 -4.29
CA LEU A 140 -2.34 11.91 -4.41
C LEU A 140 -2.78 13.38 -4.60
N SER A 141 -1.87 14.34 -4.44
CA SER A 141 -2.18 15.78 -4.52
C SER A 141 -2.61 16.27 -5.91
N HIS A 142 -2.37 15.48 -6.96
CA HIS A 142 -2.80 15.78 -8.33
C HIS A 142 -4.32 15.95 -8.46
N ASN A 143 -5.09 15.34 -7.55
CA ASN A 143 -6.54 15.52 -7.47
C ASN A 143 -7.32 15.04 -8.71
N THR A 144 -6.75 14.07 -9.42
CA THR A 144 -7.27 13.48 -10.67
C THR A 144 -7.82 12.06 -10.48
N PHE A 145 -7.81 11.56 -9.24
CA PHE A 145 -8.17 10.18 -8.91
C PHE A 145 -9.50 10.11 -8.17
N ASP A 146 -10.28 9.07 -8.48
CA ASP A 146 -11.58 8.81 -7.85
C ASP A 146 -11.45 7.75 -6.75
N CYS A 147 -10.40 6.93 -6.78
CA CYS A 147 -10.03 5.96 -5.75
C CYS A 147 -8.52 5.68 -5.79
N THR A 148 -8.01 4.98 -4.77
CA THR A 148 -6.57 4.72 -4.60
C THR A 148 -6.26 3.25 -4.32
N ALA A 149 -5.18 2.74 -4.90
CA ALA A 149 -4.55 1.48 -4.49
C ALA A 149 -3.16 1.75 -3.90
N LEU A 150 -2.94 1.26 -2.68
CA LEU A 150 -1.66 1.32 -1.98
C LEU A 150 -0.95 -0.02 -2.12
N LEU A 151 0.22 0.00 -2.76
CA LEU A 151 1.04 -1.17 -3.00
C LEU A 151 2.28 -1.12 -2.10
N SER A 152 2.13 -1.64 -0.88
CA SER A 152 3.23 -1.83 0.07
C SER A 152 2.89 -2.92 1.08
N ILE A 153 3.88 -3.31 1.90
CA ILE A 153 3.67 -4.34 2.92
C ILE A 153 4.66 -4.30 4.08
N CYS A 154 5.88 -3.80 3.88
CA CYS A 154 6.93 -3.83 4.92
C CYS A 154 6.63 -2.89 6.10
N ASP A 155 7.31 -3.16 7.22
CA ASP A 155 7.10 -2.63 8.56
C ASP A 155 6.62 -1.17 8.63
N LYS A 156 7.44 -0.22 8.18
CA LYS A 156 7.17 1.22 8.26
C LYS A 156 6.49 1.77 7.01
N ILE A 157 6.56 1.03 5.92
CA ILE A 157 6.06 1.45 4.61
C ILE A 157 4.55 1.37 4.56
N ALA A 158 3.98 0.25 5.00
CA ALA A 158 2.53 0.03 5.04
C ALA A 158 1.78 1.12 5.85
N PRO A 159 2.13 1.39 7.13
CA PRO A 159 1.51 2.47 7.88
C PRO A 159 1.86 3.86 7.34
N GLY A 160 3.05 4.07 6.79
CA GLY A 160 3.43 5.34 6.15
C GLY A 160 2.51 5.68 4.99
N GLN A 161 2.31 4.74 4.05
CA GLN A 161 1.42 4.94 2.92
C GLN A 161 -0.03 5.19 3.38
N LEU A 162 -0.53 4.42 4.35
CA LEU A 162 -1.86 4.64 4.90
C LEU A 162 -1.99 6.03 5.54
N MET A 163 -1.00 6.49 6.32
CA MET A 163 -1.00 7.83 6.92
C MET A 163 -1.10 8.94 5.86
N GLY A 164 -0.35 8.80 4.76
CA GLY A 164 -0.45 9.75 3.64
C GLY A 164 -1.82 9.71 2.96
N ALA A 165 -2.31 8.52 2.65
CA ALA A 165 -3.62 8.32 2.03
C ALA A 165 -4.78 8.86 2.87
N LEU A 166 -4.69 8.78 4.20
CA LEU A 166 -5.70 9.35 5.11
C LEU A 166 -5.85 10.88 4.97
N SER A 167 -4.84 11.59 4.46
CA SER A 167 -4.99 13.02 4.10
C SER A 167 -6.02 13.25 2.99
N PHE A 168 -6.31 12.20 2.22
CA PHE A 168 -7.32 12.10 1.17
C PHE A 168 -8.36 11.01 1.51
N GLY A 169 -8.62 10.76 2.81
CA GLY A 169 -9.50 9.67 3.27
C GLY A 169 -10.98 9.76 2.86
N HIS A 170 -11.36 10.77 2.07
CA HIS A 170 -12.64 10.82 1.35
C HIS A 170 -12.63 9.94 0.09
N LEU A 171 -11.45 9.59 -0.43
CA LEU A 171 -11.29 8.67 -1.56
C LEU A 171 -11.35 7.23 -1.07
N PRO A 172 -12.16 6.36 -1.70
CA PRO A 172 -12.06 4.93 -1.50
C PRO A 172 -10.63 4.45 -1.71
N THR A 173 -10.10 3.69 -0.76
CA THR A 173 -8.70 3.25 -0.76
C THR A 173 -8.62 1.75 -0.49
N SER A 174 -7.90 1.03 -1.35
CA SER A 174 -7.54 -0.38 -1.17
C SER A 174 -6.07 -0.50 -0.83
N PHE A 175 -5.75 -1.26 0.21
CA PHE A 175 -4.40 -1.74 0.46
C PHE A 175 -4.24 -3.12 -0.18
N ILE A 176 -3.22 -3.31 -1.02
CA ILE A 176 -3.00 -4.57 -1.75
C ILE A 176 -1.62 -5.12 -1.37
N PRO A 177 -1.54 -6.10 -0.45
CA PRO A 177 -0.27 -6.71 -0.07
C PRO A 177 0.24 -7.66 -1.16
N ALA A 178 1.57 -7.72 -1.34
CA ALA A 178 2.21 -8.76 -2.15
C ALA A 178 2.02 -10.16 -1.54
N GLY A 179 2.11 -10.26 -0.21
CA GLY A 179 2.01 -11.50 0.56
C GLY A 179 3.35 -11.97 1.15
N PRO A 180 3.33 -13.07 1.93
CA PRO A 180 4.55 -13.71 2.42
C PRO A 180 5.26 -14.48 1.30
N MET A 181 6.57 -14.64 1.49
CA MET A 181 7.36 -15.59 0.72
C MET A 181 6.92 -17.03 1.02
N SER A 182 7.26 -17.97 0.13
CA SER A 182 7.02 -19.39 0.40
C SER A 182 7.83 -19.87 1.61
N SER A 183 7.45 -20.98 2.25
CA SER A 183 8.23 -21.53 3.36
C SER A 183 9.60 -22.04 2.88
N GLY A 184 10.65 -21.61 3.56
CA GLY A 184 12.04 -22.08 3.37
C GLY A 184 12.50 -22.93 4.54
N ILE A 185 13.75 -22.75 4.97
CA ILE A 185 14.22 -23.39 6.21
C ILE A 185 13.44 -22.88 7.43
N SER A 186 13.31 -23.72 8.45
CA SER A 186 12.62 -23.34 9.67
C SER A 186 13.44 -22.36 10.52
N ASN A 187 12.76 -21.57 11.36
CA ASN A 187 13.43 -20.70 12.34
C ASN A 187 14.35 -21.49 13.30
N ALA A 188 14.00 -22.74 13.63
CA ALA A 188 14.82 -23.59 14.49
C ALA A 188 16.14 -23.96 13.82
N GLU A 189 16.12 -24.30 12.53
CA GLU A 189 17.32 -24.58 11.75
C GLU A 189 18.21 -23.33 11.61
N LYS A 190 17.60 -22.17 11.40
CA LYS A 190 18.30 -20.89 11.37
C LYS A 190 19.00 -20.57 12.70
N VAL A 191 18.31 -20.73 13.82
CA VAL A 191 18.92 -20.52 15.16
C VAL A 191 20.06 -21.51 15.39
N LYS A 192 19.88 -22.77 15.00
CA LYS A 192 20.93 -23.79 15.10
C LYS A 192 22.17 -23.40 14.29
N ALA A 193 22.01 -22.98 13.03
CA ALA A 193 23.13 -22.54 12.20
C ALA A 193 23.93 -21.40 12.85
N ARG A 194 23.25 -20.41 13.44
CA ARG A 194 23.91 -19.33 14.19
C ARG A 194 24.69 -19.83 15.41
N GLN A 195 24.14 -20.81 16.14
CA GLN A 195 24.82 -21.42 17.29
C GLN A 195 26.08 -22.19 16.86
N GLN A 196 25.99 -22.95 15.77
CA GLN A 196 27.12 -23.68 15.19
C GLN A 196 28.23 -22.74 14.73
N HIS A 197 27.88 -21.60 14.13
CA HIS A 197 28.85 -20.60 13.73
C HIS A 197 29.58 -19.99 14.92
N VAL A 198 28.85 -19.61 15.98
CA VAL A 198 29.44 -19.11 17.24
C VAL A 198 30.34 -20.16 17.91
N ALA A 199 29.99 -21.44 17.77
CA ALA A 199 30.81 -22.55 18.24
C ALA A 199 32.04 -22.86 17.36
N GLY A 200 32.20 -22.17 16.21
CA GLY A 200 33.26 -22.41 15.24
C GLY A 200 33.09 -23.71 14.43
N GLU A 201 31.90 -24.30 14.43
CA GLU A 201 31.59 -25.54 13.69
C GLU A 201 31.31 -25.30 12.20
N ILE A 202 30.86 -24.09 11.84
CA ILE A 202 30.63 -23.66 10.45
C ILE A 202 31.26 -22.30 10.18
N ASP A 203 31.69 -22.07 8.94
CA ASP A 203 32.29 -20.81 8.52
C ASP A 203 31.25 -19.75 8.10
N ASP A 204 31.71 -18.54 7.77
CA ASP A 204 30.85 -17.42 7.34
C ASP A 204 30.06 -17.74 6.07
N ARG A 205 30.63 -18.54 5.17
CA ARG A 205 30.01 -18.90 3.90
C ARG A 205 28.87 -19.88 4.14
N GLU A 206 29.10 -20.91 4.95
CA GLU A 206 28.07 -21.88 5.33
C GLU A 206 26.93 -21.20 6.10
N LEU A 207 27.24 -20.27 7.02
CA LEU A 207 26.21 -19.48 7.70
C LEU A 207 25.39 -18.65 6.71
N LEU A 208 26.04 -17.98 5.75
CA LEU A 208 25.36 -17.19 4.73
C LEU A 208 24.46 -18.05 3.85
N GLU A 209 24.93 -19.22 3.39
CA GLU A 209 24.13 -20.16 2.61
C GLU A 209 22.87 -20.61 3.38
N LYS A 210 22.99 -20.87 4.69
CA LYS A 210 21.84 -21.18 5.55
C LYS A 210 20.89 -19.98 5.69
N GLU A 211 21.39 -18.77 5.91
CA GLU A 211 20.56 -17.56 6.01
C GLU A 211 19.83 -17.24 4.69
N CYS A 212 20.49 -17.43 3.54
CA CYS A 212 19.87 -17.32 2.22
C CYS A 212 18.75 -18.34 2.01
N GLY A 213 18.87 -19.54 2.59
CA GLY A 213 17.81 -20.54 2.60
C GLY A 213 16.55 -20.14 3.39
N ALA A 214 16.65 -19.15 4.29
CA ALA A 214 15.50 -18.60 5.02
C ALA A 214 14.81 -17.45 4.26
N TYR A 215 15.58 -16.72 3.45
CA TYR A 215 15.12 -15.58 2.63
C TYR A 215 15.33 -15.88 1.15
N HIS A 216 14.67 -16.92 0.66
CA HIS A 216 14.95 -17.58 -0.63
C HIS A 216 14.05 -17.15 -1.79
N SER A 217 13.01 -16.35 -1.54
CA SER A 217 12.06 -15.94 -2.59
C SER A 217 11.42 -14.57 -2.33
N PRO A 218 10.84 -13.94 -3.36
CA PRO A 218 10.06 -12.71 -3.20
C PRO A 218 8.89 -12.89 -2.23
N GLY A 219 8.63 -11.86 -1.42
CA GLY A 219 7.59 -11.80 -0.40
C GLY A 219 8.09 -11.30 0.94
N THR A 220 7.15 -11.08 1.86
CA THR A 220 7.46 -10.70 3.25
C THR A 220 8.03 -11.86 4.05
N CYS A 221 8.70 -11.52 5.15
CA CYS A 221 9.17 -12.49 6.15
C CYS A 221 8.05 -13.47 6.55
N THR A 222 8.40 -14.74 6.79
CA THR A 222 7.41 -15.80 7.10
C THR A 222 6.94 -15.82 8.56
N PHE A 223 7.59 -15.06 9.45
CA PHE A 223 7.22 -14.98 10.86
C PHE A 223 6.28 -13.79 11.16
N PHE A 224 5.58 -13.82 12.28
CA PHE A 224 4.67 -12.74 12.71
C PHE A 224 5.41 -11.50 13.24
N GLY A 225 6.17 -10.84 12.36
CA GLY A 225 6.74 -9.51 12.57
C GLY A 225 5.80 -8.39 12.14
N THR A 226 6.26 -7.14 12.19
CA THR A 226 5.42 -5.95 11.95
C THR A 226 4.71 -5.97 10.60
N ALA A 227 5.40 -6.31 9.50
CA ALA A 227 4.79 -6.41 8.17
C ALA A 227 3.57 -7.35 8.13
N ASN A 228 3.67 -8.50 8.80
CA ASN A 228 2.61 -9.50 8.89
C ASN A 228 1.50 -9.09 9.86
N THR A 229 1.85 -8.42 10.97
CA THR A 229 0.87 -7.80 11.87
C THR A 229 0.09 -6.68 11.17
N ASN A 230 0.74 -5.84 10.37
CA ASN A 230 0.10 -4.76 9.62
C ASN A 230 -0.97 -5.29 8.67
N GLN A 231 -0.70 -6.39 7.96
CA GLN A 231 -1.71 -7.02 7.09
C GLN A 231 -2.97 -7.40 7.87
N LEU A 232 -2.84 -8.04 9.04
CA LEU A 232 -3.97 -8.37 9.91
C LEU A 232 -4.72 -7.13 10.39
N VAL A 233 -3.99 -6.10 10.81
CA VAL A 233 -4.59 -4.84 11.28
C VAL A 233 -5.35 -4.18 10.14
N PHE A 234 -4.79 -4.13 8.93
CA PHE A 234 -5.41 -3.48 7.78
C PHE A 234 -6.62 -4.25 7.25
N GLU A 235 -6.56 -5.58 7.27
CA GLU A 235 -7.72 -6.43 7.02
C GLU A 235 -8.83 -6.17 8.04
N ALA A 236 -8.51 -6.15 9.34
CA ALA A 236 -9.47 -5.86 10.39
C ALA A 236 -10.07 -4.44 10.31
N MET A 237 -9.30 -3.48 9.78
CA MET A 237 -9.77 -2.11 9.50
C MET A 237 -10.65 -2.02 8.24
N GLY A 238 -10.76 -3.09 7.45
CA GLY A 238 -11.52 -3.10 6.19
C GLY A 238 -10.80 -2.46 5.01
N LEU A 239 -9.47 -2.28 5.09
CA LEU A 239 -8.64 -1.72 4.00
C LEU A 239 -8.20 -2.78 2.98
N MET A 240 -8.34 -4.05 3.34
CA MET A 240 -8.01 -5.21 2.52
C MET A 240 -9.23 -6.10 2.36
N LEU A 241 -9.25 -6.94 1.33
CA LEU A 241 -10.26 -7.98 1.23
C LEU A 241 -10.13 -8.98 2.40
N PRO A 242 -11.25 -9.43 3.00
CA PRO A 242 -11.21 -10.49 4.01
C PRO A 242 -10.54 -11.76 3.48
N GLY A 243 -9.68 -12.36 4.29
CA GLY A 243 -8.89 -13.55 3.94
C GLY A 243 -7.70 -13.26 3.00
N SER A 244 -7.37 -12.00 2.73
CA SER A 244 -6.25 -11.66 1.85
C SER A 244 -4.91 -11.51 2.56
N ALA A 245 -4.87 -11.36 3.88
CA ALA A 245 -3.62 -11.45 4.63
C ALA A 245 -3.01 -12.85 4.45
N PHE A 246 -1.68 -12.92 4.43
CA PHE A 246 -0.92 -14.18 4.39
C PHE A 246 -1.07 -15.07 3.17
N VAL A 247 -1.84 -14.67 2.15
CA VAL A 247 -1.87 -15.41 0.88
C VAL A 247 -0.53 -15.21 0.15
N PRO A 248 0.25 -16.28 -0.14
CA PRO A 248 1.60 -16.16 -0.67
C PRO A 248 1.68 -15.46 -2.02
N VAL A 249 2.82 -14.81 -2.26
CA VAL A 249 3.17 -14.20 -3.56
C VAL A 249 3.07 -15.24 -4.67
N GLY A 250 2.54 -14.85 -5.83
CA GLY A 250 2.50 -15.70 -7.03
C GLY A 250 1.44 -16.81 -7.02
N SER A 251 0.71 -17.01 -5.92
CA SER A 251 -0.40 -17.97 -5.89
C SER A 251 -1.59 -17.52 -6.75
N GLU A 252 -2.35 -18.47 -7.29
CA GLU A 252 -3.59 -18.19 -8.03
C GLU A 252 -4.59 -17.39 -7.18
N LEU A 253 -4.68 -17.71 -5.88
CA LEU A 253 -5.54 -16.99 -4.94
C LEU A 253 -5.08 -15.54 -4.75
N ARG A 254 -3.77 -15.26 -4.63
CA ARG A 254 -3.25 -13.88 -4.55
C ARG A 254 -3.63 -13.09 -5.81
N HIS A 255 -3.47 -13.70 -6.98
CA HIS A 255 -3.84 -13.08 -8.25
C HIS A 255 -5.35 -12.75 -8.29
N ALA A 256 -6.21 -13.71 -7.94
CA ALA A 256 -7.66 -13.53 -7.90
C ALA A 256 -8.08 -12.44 -6.89
N LEU A 257 -7.45 -12.40 -5.72
CA LEU A 257 -7.71 -11.38 -4.69
C LEU A 257 -7.31 -9.98 -5.15
N ASN A 258 -6.16 -9.84 -5.83
CA ASN A 258 -5.75 -8.54 -6.39
C ASN A 258 -6.80 -8.01 -7.37
N ILE A 259 -7.26 -8.87 -8.30
CA ILE A 259 -8.33 -8.55 -9.25
C ILE A 259 -9.63 -8.17 -8.52
N ALA A 260 -10.03 -8.97 -7.54
CA ALA A 260 -11.23 -8.70 -6.74
C ALA A 260 -11.15 -7.36 -6.00
N SER A 261 -9.96 -7.00 -5.49
CA SER A 261 -9.75 -5.73 -4.79
C SER A 261 -9.96 -4.54 -5.72
N ILE A 262 -9.45 -4.62 -6.96
CA ILE A 262 -9.64 -3.60 -7.99
C ILE A 262 -11.11 -3.47 -8.39
N LYS A 263 -11.80 -4.61 -8.60
CA LYS A 263 -13.24 -4.62 -8.88
C LYS A 263 -14.06 -4.01 -7.74
N ASN A 264 -13.69 -4.30 -6.50
CA ASN A 264 -14.33 -3.71 -5.33
C ASN A 264 -14.13 -2.19 -5.28
N MET A 265 -12.93 -1.69 -5.61
CA MET A 265 -12.70 -0.24 -5.71
C MET A 265 -13.62 0.42 -6.72
N VAL A 266 -13.83 -0.21 -7.88
CA VAL A 266 -14.80 0.30 -8.87
C VAL A 266 -16.22 0.31 -8.31
N ALA A 267 -16.65 -0.76 -7.65
CA ALA A 267 -18.00 -0.89 -7.11
C ALA A 267 -18.32 0.14 -6.01
N ILE A 268 -17.35 0.46 -5.15
CA ILE A 268 -17.55 1.42 -4.05
C ILE A 268 -17.24 2.87 -4.43
N SER A 269 -16.63 3.08 -5.60
CA SER A 269 -16.39 4.43 -6.13
C SER A 269 -17.64 4.92 -6.85
N GLY A 270 -18.22 6.02 -6.37
CA GLY A 270 -19.31 6.68 -7.07
C GLY A 270 -18.78 7.49 -8.25
N ALA A 271 -19.02 7.06 -9.49
CA ALA A 271 -18.78 7.91 -10.66
C ALA A 271 -19.75 9.11 -10.60
N GLN A 272 -19.22 10.33 -10.59
CA GLN A 272 -20.02 11.55 -10.64
C GLN A 272 -19.86 12.22 -12.01
N GLY A 273 -20.96 12.34 -12.75
CA GLY A 273 -20.98 13.05 -14.03
C GLY A 273 -20.72 14.55 -13.83
N ALA A 274 -19.46 14.96 -13.83
CA ALA A 274 -19.05 16.36 -13.82
C ALA A 274 -18.53 16.78 -15.21
N ARG A 275 -18.46 18.08 -15.49
CA ARG A 275 -17.85 18.64 -16.70
C ARG A 275 -16.68 19.51 -16.27
N CYS A 276 -15.52 19.36 -16.93
CA CYS A 276 -14.38 20.26 -16.74
C CYS A 276 -14.82 21.72 -16.93
N THR A 277 -14.56 22.55 -15.93
CA THR A 277 -14.87 23.98 -15.98
C THR A 277 -13.80 24.73 -16.76
N LYS A 278 -14.21 25.51 -17.76
CA LYS A 278 -13.32 26.49 -18.41
C LYS A 278 -13.04 27.61 -17.41
N LEU A 279 -11.75 27.84 -17.11
CA LEU A 279 -11.29 29.14 -16.61
C LEU A 279 -11.12 30.07 -17.81
#